data_AF-A0AAU9WLA9-F1
#
_entry.id   AF-A0AAU9WLA9-F1
#
_cell.length_a   1.000
_cell.length_b   1.000
_cell.length_c   1.000
_cell.angle_alpha   90.00
_cell.angle_beta   90.00
_cell.angle_gamma   90.00
#
_symmetry.space_group_name_H-M   'P 1'
#
loop_
_entity.id
_entity.type
_entity.pdbx_description
1 polymer ?
#
loop_
_entity_poly.entity_id
_entity_poly.type
_entity_poly.pdbx_seq_one_letter_code
_entity_poly.pdbx_strand_id
1 'polypeptide(L)'
;MAFFFLSANLLALVVSASSVKTSKGQTPNVRFVFANFLAHKDYYLNVTTVGTELVQDSLECVFKCLEKDPCLSFNLADLDDNIDNLLCELLPSDHYIHSDKFIANHLWYHYSIVSPCSRLPCQNDGTCVPLYQTNSFKCRCTKAYTGSHCENVDNDCSCSSGPEGKQRCKIEYLMMFPELRSTENYAMKNPAITSDLSQLSLCFFIKLVQDQGDQIIVSYA
;
A
#
# COMPACT_ATOMS: atom_id res chain seq x y z
N MET A 1 -2.80 -33.44 20.26
CA MET A 1 -4.10 -32.72 20.31
C MET A 1 -4.09 -31.70 19.19
N ALA A 2 -4.97 -31.83 18.21
CA ALA A 2 -5.10 -30.86 17.12
C ALA A 2 -6.01 -29.72 17.61
N PHE A 3 -5.44 -28.55 17.88
CA PHE A 3 -6.21 -27.34 18.11
C PHE A 3 -6.60 -26.75 16.75
N PHE A 4 -7.88 -26.84 16.40
CA PHE A 4 -8.46 -26.08 15.29
C PHE A 4 -8.61 -24.62 15.76
N PHE A 5 -7.69 -23.74 15.38
CA PHE A 5 -7.88 -22.29 15.50
C PHE A 5 -8.85 -21.84 14.40
N LEU A 6 -10.12 -21.61 14.73
CA LEU A 6 -11.12 -21.16 13.75
C LEU A 6 -11.07 -19.65 13.44
N SER A 7 -10.16 -18.87 14.03
CA SER A 7 -9.93 -17.48 13.63
C SER A 7 -8.57 -16.95 14.07
N ALA A 8 -7.77 -16.43 13.13
CA ALA A 8 -6.48 -15.74 13.38
C ALA A 8 -6.66 -14.26 13.82
N ASN A 9 -7.81 -13.92 14.39
CA ASN A 9 -8.18 -12.56 14.78
C ASN A 9 -8.11 -12.42 16.30
N LEU A 10 -7.46 -11.35 16.78
CA LEU A 10 -7.45 -10.96 18.18
C LEU A 10 -8.33 -9.72 18.37
N LEU A 11 -9.42 -9.90 19.10
CA LEU A 11 -10.39 -8.84 19.39
C LEU A 11 -10.08 -8.20 20.74
N ALA A 12 -9.86 -6.89 20.78
CA ALA A 12 -9.57 -6.18 22.03
C ALA A 12 -10.38 -4.90 22.19
N LEU A 13 -10.75 -4.61 23.45
CA LEU A 13 -11.45 -3.41 23.88
C LEU A 13 -10.71 -2.80 25.08
N VAL A 14 -10.26 -1.56 24.94
CA VAL A 14 -9.67 -0.77 26.02
C VAL A 14 -10.64 0.33 26.43
N VAL A 15 -10.82 0.50 27.75
CA VAL A 15 -11.64 1.56 28.35
C VAL A 15 -10.70 2.55 29.03
N SER A 16 -10.54 3.73 28.44
CA SER A 16 -9.74 4.80 29.03
C SER A 16 -10.66 5.87 29.64
N ALA A 17 -10.55 6.10 30.95
CA ALA A 17 -11.32 7.12 31.65
C ALA A 17 -10.42 8.33 31.95
N SER A 18 -10.70 9.48 31.33
CA SER A 18 -10.05 10.74 31.67
C SER A 18 -10.99 11.59 32.53
N SER A 19 -10.55 11.97 33.73
CA SER A 19 -11.29 12.92 34.57
C SER A 19 -11.02 14.34 34.08
N VAL A 20 -11.97 14.94 33.35
CA VAL A 20 -11.91 16.37 33.02
C VAL A 20 -12.47 17.15 34.21
N LYS A 21 -11.64 17.97 34.88
CA LYS A 21 -12.12 18.97 35.84
C LYS A 21 -12.84 20.08 35.06
N THR A 22 -14.15 19.96 34.88
CA THR A 22 -14.97 21.10 34.42
C THR A 22 -15.43 21.90 35.63
N SER A 23 -15.64 23.21 35.47
CA SER A 23 -16.15 24.11 36.53
C SER A 23 -17.58 23.77 37.00
N LYS A 24 -18.24 22.80 36.36
CA LYS A 24 -19.57 22.26 36.69
C LYS A 24 -19.50 20.75 36.92
N GLY A 25 -18.88 20.34 38.03
CA GLY A 25 -18.94 18.94 38.47
C GLY A 25 -18.10 17.96 37.65
N GLN A 26 -17.87 16.81 38.27
CA GLN A 26 -16.94 15.78 37.81
C GLN A 26 -17.69 14.85 36.84
N THR A 27 -17.54 15.04 35.52
CA THR A 27 -18.01 14.09 34.51
C THR A 27 -16.82 13.30 33.95
N PRO A 28 -16.72 11.99 34.17
CA PRO A 28 -15.66 11.19 33.56
C PRO A 28 -15.88 11.14 32.04
N ASN A 29 -14.89 11.57 31.26
CA ASN A 29 -14.86 11.33 29.82
C ASN A 29 -14.30 9.91 29.63
N VAL A 30 -15.20 8.96 29.39
CA VAL A 30 -14.84 7.56 29.14
C VAL A 30 -14.71 7.37 27.62
N ARG A 31 -13.49 7.14 27.15
CA ARG A 31 -13.16 6.85 25.75
C ARG A 31 -12.93 5.34 25.60
N PHE A 32 -13.79 4.71 24.81
CA PHE A 32 -13.66 3.31 24.40
C PHE A 32 -12.79 3.23 23.14
N VAL A 33 -11.78 2.36 23.14
CA VAL A 33 -10.95 2.05 21.97
C VAL A 33 -11.10 0.57 21.67
N PHE A 34 -11.61 0.26 20.49
CA PHE A 34 -11.84 -1.11 20.03
C PHE A 34 -11.05 -1.35 18.76
N ALA A 35 -10.35 -2.47 18.67
CA ALA A 35 -9.67 -2.90 17.46
C ALA A 35 -9.71 -4.41 17.29
N ASN A 36 -9.81 -4.85 16.04
CA ASN A 36 -9.67 -6.24 15.65
C ASN A 36 -8.33 -6.40 14.91
N PHE A 37 -7.38 -7.12 15.50
CA PHE A 37 -6.06 -7.37 14.90
C PHE A 37 -6.05 -8.71 14.18
N LEU A 38 -5.52 -8.74 12.96
CA LEU A 38 -5.27 -9.95 12.19
C LEU A 38 -3.80 -10.33 12.27
N ALA A 39 -3.52 -11.58 12.62
CA ALA A 39 -2.17 -12.12 12.63
C ALA A 39 -1.70 -12.53 11.23
N HIS A 40 -0.49 -12.11 10.86
CA HIS A 40 0.24 -12.51 9.67
C HIS A 40 1.50 -13.25 10.12
N LYS A 41 1.42 -14.57 10.09
CA LYS A 41 2.54 -15.46 10.47
C LYS A 41 3.66 -15.39 9.45
N ASP A 42 4.91 -15.46 9.92
CA ASP A 42 6.11 -15.45 9.08
C ASP A 42 6.31 -14.14 8.32
N TYR A 43 5.84 -13.02 8.90
CA TYR A 43 5.97 -11.70 8.31
C TYR A 43 6.41 -10.66 9.34
N TYR A 44 7.12 -9.65 8.84
CA TYR A 44 7.64 -8.52 9.60
C TYR A 44 7.46 -7.23 8.81
N LEU A 45 7.00 -6.17 9.46
CA LEU A 45 6.91 -4.84 8.86
C LEU A 45 8.08 -3.96 9.29
N ASN A 46 8.96 -3.63 8.35
CA ASN A 46 10.17 -2.84 8.61
C ASN A 46 9.91 -1.33 8.49
N VAL A 47 9.24 -0.77 9.50
CA VAL A 47 9.00 0.68 9.62
C VAL A 47 9.54 1.20 10.95
N THR A 48 9.73 2.51 11.06
CA THR A 48 10.19 3.11 12.32
C THR A 48 9.18 2.85 13.43
N THR A 49 9.63 2.19 14.49
CA THR A 49 8.82 1.83 15.66
C THR A 49 8.49 3.06 16.50
N VAL A 50 7.30 3.09 17.10
CA VAL A 50 6.92 4.07 18.14
C VAL A 50 7.41 3.62 19.52
N GLY A 51 7.65 2.32 19.69
CA GLY A 51 8.33 1.79 20.87
C GLY A 51 8.45 0.28 20.81
N THR A 52 9.14 -0.24 21.82
CA THR A 52 9.41 -1.66 21.97
C THR A 52 9.10 -2.04 23.41
N GLU A 53 8.35 -3.12 23.59
CA GLU A 53 7.89 -3.63 24.87
C GLU A 53 8.31 -5.10 25.00
N LEU A 54 8.51 -5.55 26.23
CA LEU A 54 8.60 -6.97 26.55
C LEU A 54 7.24 -7.40 27.11
N VAL A 55 6.66 -8.43 26.54
CA VAL A 55 5.29 -8.87 26.82
C VAL A 55 5.23 -10.39 27.00
N GLN A 56 4.23 -10.88 27.73
CA GLN A 56 4.05 -12.31 27.94
C GLN A 56 3.40 -12.99 26.74
N ASP A 57 2.49 -12.29 26.06
CA ASP A 57 1.73 -12.82 24.93
C ASP A 57 1.29 -11.72 23.96
N SER A 58 0.62 -12.13 22.88
CA SER A 58 0.12 -11.21 21.85
C SER A 58 -0.99 -10.29 22.34
N LEU A 59 -1.76 -10.68 23.36
CA LEU A 59 -2.85 -9.88 23.91
C LEU A 59 -2.30 -8.70 24.74
N GLU A 60 -1.25 -8.93 25.51
CA GLU A 60 -0.55 -7.85 26.22
C GLU A 60 0.04 -6.84 25.22
N CYS A 61 0.66 -7.29 24.14
CA CYS A 61 1.15 -6.40 23.07
C CYS A 61 0.00 -5.58 22.42
N VAL A 62 -1.17 -6.19 22.20
CA VAL A 62 -2.37 -5.48 21.73
C VAL A 62 -2.76 -4.35 22.69
N PHE A 63 -2.82 -4.62 24.00
CA PHE A 63 -3.16 -3.59 24.97
C PHE A 63 -2.12 -2.46 24.99
N LYS A 64 -0.82 -2.78 24.94
CA LYS A 64 0.25 -1.78 24.84
C LYS A 64 0.11 -0.91 23.58
N CYS A 65 -0.25 -1.51 22.45
CA CYS A 65 -0.52 -0.78 21.22
C CYS A 65 -1.72 0.16 21.39
N LEU A 66 -2.85 -0.33 21.91
CA LEU A 66 -4.06 0.48 22.08
C LEU A 66 -3.92 1.64 23.08
N GLU A 67 -2.99 1.53 24.04
CA GLU A 67 -2.65 2.60 24.98
C GLU A 67 -1.68 3.64 24.40
N LYS A 68 -0.95 3.31 23.32
CA LYS A 68 0.08 4.18 22.73
C LYS A 68 -0.39 4.83 21.44
N ASP A 69 -0.39 6.17 21.42
CA ASP A 69 -0.71 6.95 20.22
C ASP A 69 0.58 7.51 19.58
N PRO A 70 0.81 7.34 18.27
CA PRO A 70 0.05 6.48 17.33
C PRO A 70 0.52 5.01 17.37
N CYS A 71 -0.41 4.05 17.38
CA CYS A 71 -0.11 2.64 17.12
C CYS A 71 -1.25 2.00 16.31
N LEU A 72 -0.91 1.44 15.15
CA LEU A 72 -1.85 0.88 14.17
C LEU A 72 -1.58 -0.59 13.83
N SER A 73 -0.36 -1.05 14.08
CA SER A 73 0.06 -2.44 13.94
C SER A 73 1.23 -2.72 14.88
N PHE A 74 1.64 -3.98 15.00
CA PHE A 74 2.83 -4.35 15.76
C PHE A 74 3.50 -5.60 15.19
N ASN A 75 4.81 -5.73 15.42
CA ASN A 75 5.52 -6.99 15.23
C ASN A 75 5.67 -7.68 16.59
N LEU A 76 5.52 -8.99 16.63
CA LEU A 76 5.74 -9.82 17.81
C LEU A 76 6.71 -10.93 17.45
N ALA A 77 7.77 -11.08 18.23
CA ALA A 77 8.76 -12.12 18.00
C ALA A 77 8.15 -13.52 18.22
N ASP A 78 8.41 -14.42 17.28
CA ASP A 78 8.13 -15.86 17.34
C ASP A 78 9.45 -16.57 17.68
N LEU A 79 9.77 -16.63 18.96
CA LEU A 79 11.00 -17.23 19.49
C LEU A 79 10.64 -18.44 20.36
N ASP A 80 11.51 -19.45 20.38
CA ASP A 80 11.28 -20.72 21.09
C ASP A 80 10.88 -20.53 22.57
N ASP A 81 10.09 -21.49 23.08
CA ASP A 81 9.41 -21.55 24.40
C ASP A 81 10.29 -21.32 25.67
N ASN A 82 11.62 -21.12 25.53
CA ASN A 82 12.55 -20.89 26.64
C ASN A 82 12.77 -19.41 26.99
N ILE A 83 12.00 -18.50 26.40
CA ILE A 83 12.08 -17.06 26.68
C ILE A 83 10.83 -16.63 27.44
N ASP A 84 11.03 -16.09 28.65
CA ASP A 84 9.93 -15.67 29.53
C ASP A 84 9.08 -14.51 28.97
N ASN A 85 9.63 -13.70 28.07
CA ASN A 85 8.94 -12.55 27.46
C ASN A 85 9.27 -12.41 25.97
N LEU A 86 8.23 -12.14 25.18
CA LEU A 86 8.31 -11.87 23.75
C LEU A 86 8.63 -10.40 23.49
N LEU A 87 9.39 -10.13 22.44
CA LEU A 87 9.67 -8.77 21.98
C LEU A 87 8.50 -8.28 21.13
N CYS A 88 7.91 -7.15 21.53
CA CYS A 88 6.77 -6.50 20.88
C CYS A 88 7.20 -5.13 20.35
N GLU A 89 7.07 -4.89 19.05
CA GLU A 89 7.38 -3.60 18.41
C GLU A 89 6.10 -2.90 17.99
N LEU A 90 5.83 -1.73 18.56
CA LEU A 90 4.64 -0.94 18.29
C LEU A 90 4.87 -0.02 17.09
N LEU A 91 3.99 -0.07 16.09
CA LEU A 91 4.21 0.59 14.79
C LEU A 91 3.14 1.67 14.51
N PRO A 92 3.54 2.84 13.99
CA PRO A 92 2.61 3.95 13.71
C PRO A 92 1.86 3.78 12.37
N SER A 93 2.12 2.69 11.66
CA SER A 93 1.63 2.40 10.32
C SER A 93 1.33 0.91 10.19
N ASP A 94 1.07 0.42 8.99
CA ASP A 94 0.73 -0.96 8.69
C ASP A 94 1.21 -1.37 7.28
N HIS A 95 1.03 -2.64 6.95
CA HIS A 95 1.42 -3.21 5.66
C HIS A 95 0.58 -2.73 4.47
N TYR A 96 -0.60 -2.12 4.69
CA TYR A 96 -1.41 -1.58 3.59
C TYR A 96 -0.75 -0.32 3.01
N ILE A 97 -0.14 0.49 3.88
CA ILE A 97 0.55 1.73 3.49
C ILE A 97 1.99 1.44 3.03
N HIS A 98 2.69 0.53 3.71
CA HIS A 98 4.11 0.23 3.48
C HIS A 98 4.31 -1.23 3.03
N SER A 99 3.54 -1.65 2.02
CA SER A 99 3.59 -3.02 1.50
C SER A 99 4.97 -3.41 0.96
N ASP A 100 5.76 -2.44 0.49
CA ASP A 100 7.15 -2.61 0.05
C ASP A 100 8.12 -3.00 1.18
N LYS A 101 7.74 -2.72 2.43
CA LYS A 101 8.53 -3.03 3.63
C LYS A 101 7.95 -4.19 4.43
N PHE A 102 6.91 -4.82 3.92
CA PHE A 102 6.30 -6.00 4.51
C PHE A 102 6.99 -7.25 3.97
N ILE A 103 7.89 -7.80 4.77
CA ILE A 103 8.84 -8.83 4.34
C ILE A 103 8.55 -10.16 5.03
N ALA A 104 8.85 -11.25 4.34
CA ALA A 104 8.78 -12.59 4.93
C ALA A 104 9.88 -12.74 5.99
N ASN A 105 9.50 -13.21 7.18
CA ASN A 105 10.41 -13.46 8.29
C ASN A 105 9.80 -14.47 9.27
N HIS A 106 10.34 -15.70 9.30
CA HIS A 106 9.83 -16.81 10.12
C HIS A 106 9.95 -16.63 11.63
N LEU A 107 10.71 -15.63 12.09
CA LEU A 107 10.90 -15.35 13.51
C LEU A 107 9.89 -14.35 14.05
N TRP A 108 8.86 -14.00 13.28
CA TRP A 108 7.94 -12.91 13.60
C TRP A 108 6.51 -13.19 13.16
N TYR A 109 5.58 -12.70 13.98
CA TYR A 109 4.21 -12.43 13.58
C TYR A 109 4.02 -10.92 13.45
N HIS A 110 3.46 -10.50 12.33
CA HIS A 110 2.96 -9.14 12.19
C HIS A 110 1.46 -9.11 12.48
N TYR A 111 0.99 -8.14 13.27
CA TYR A 111 -0.42 -7.96 13.58
C TYR A 111 -0.89 -6.60 13.09
N SER A 112 -1.91 -6.58 12.24
CA SER A 112 -2.49 -5.34 11.69
C SER A 112 -3.97 -5.23 12.03
N ILE A 113 -4.47 -4.02 12.27
CA ILE A 113 -5.91 -3.81 12.42
C ILE A 113 -6.64 -4.17 11.12
N VAL A 114 -7.73 -4.92 11.22
CA VAL A 114 -8.58 -5.30 10.08
C VAL A 114 -9.16 -4.04 9.44
N SER A 115 -9.08 -3.97 8.12
CA SER A 115 -9.48 -2.81 7.34
C SER A 115 -10.11 -3.25 6.02
N PRO A 116 -11.00 -2.43 5.41
CA PRO A 116 -11.41 -2.64 4.02
C PRO A 116 -10.24 -2.79 3.03
N CYS A 117 -9.05 -2.27 3.36
CA CYS A 117 -7.83 -2.46 2.56
C CYS A 117 -7.45 -3.94 2.38
N SER A 118 -7.88 -4.87 3.25
CA SER A 118 -7.62 -6.31 3.08
C SER A 118 -8.25 -6.90 1.81
N ARG A 119 -9.20 -6.20 1.18
CA ARG A 119 -9.81 -6.60 -0.09
C ARG A 119 -9.07 -6.07 -1.33
N LEU A 120 -7.91 -5.45 -1.14
CA LEU A 120 -7.10 -4.82 -2.19
C LEU A 120 -7.94 -3.92 -3.11
N PRO A 121 -8.64 -2.90 -2.57
CA PRO A 121 -9.60 -2.12 -3.35
C PRO A 121 -8.94 -1.13 -4.34
N CYS A 122 -7.64 -0.87 -4.23
CA CYS A 122 -6.94 0.08 -5.09
C CYS A 122 -6.32 -0.64 -6.28
N GLN A 123 -6.59 -0.13 -7.49
CA GLN A 123 -6.07 -0.64 -8.75
C GLN A 123 -4.76 0.06 -9.13
N ASN A 124 -4.09 -0.45 -10.17
CA ASN A 124 -2.96 0.22 -10.82
C ASN A 124 -1.85 0.67 -9.86
N ASP A 125 -1.45 -0.25 -8.98
CA ASP A 125 -0.42 -0.06 -7.95
C ASP A 125 -0.70 1.10 -6.98
N GLY A 126 -1.96 1.51 -6.83
CA GLY A 126 -2.37 2.49 -5.83
C GLY A 126 -2.18 1.98 -4.40
N THR A 127 -1.66 2.84 -3.51
CA THR A 127 -1.52 2.48 -2.09
C THR A 127 -2.87 2.60 -1.38
N CYS A 128 -3.30 1.56 -0.65
CA CYS A 128 -4.49 1.65 0.20
C CYS A 128 -4.15 2.28 1.55
N VAL A 129 -4.80 3.40 1.87
CA VAL A 129 -4.63 4.11 3.15
C VAL A 129 -5.87 3.85 4.01
N PRO A 130 -5.78 3.04 5.08
CA PRO A 130 -6.90 2.76 5.96
C PRO A 130 -7.27 3.98 6.81
N LEU A 131 -8.58 4.16 7.01
CA LEU A 131 -9.17 5.18 7.89
C LEU A 131 -9.90 4.47 9.03
N TYR A 132 -9.13 4.04 10.03
CA TYR A 132 -9.61 3.15 11.11
C TYR A 132 -10.79 3.72 11.91
N GLN A 133 -10.82 5.04 12.14
CA GLN A 133 -11.89 5.70 12.91
C GLN A 133 -13.27 5.60 12.25
N THR A 134 -13.29 5.59 10.92
CA THR A 134 -14.52 5.52 10.10
C THR A 134 -14.73 4.15 9.47
N ASN A 135 -13.85 3.18 9.78
CA ASN A 135 -13.81 1.87 9.13
C ASN A 135 -13.90 1.97 7.59
N SER A 136 -13.15 2.91 7.01
CA SER A 136 -13.11 3.17 5.57
C SER A 136 -11.67 3.18 5.07
N PHE A 137 -11.48 3.52 3.79
CA PHE A 137 -10.15 3.63 3.20
C PHE A 137 -10.13 4.74 2.15
N LYS A 138 -8.93 5.13 1.74
CA LYS A 138 -8.70 5.97 0.56
C LYS A 138 -7.56 5.37 -0.25
N CYS A 139 -7.69 5.37 -1.57
CA CYS A 139 -6.58 5.04 -2.44
C CYS A 139 -5.70 6.27 -2.69
N ARG A 140 -4.39 6.09 -2.55
CA ARG A 140 -3.37 7.03 -3.00
C ARG A 140 -2.83 6.51 -4.33
N CYS A 141 -3.31 7.10 -5.42
CA CYS A 141 -2.96 6.67 -6.76
C CYS A 141 -1.53 7.05 -7.13
N THR A 142 -0.95 6.25 -8.02
CA THR A 142 0.28 6.61 -8.73
C THR A 142 -0.01 7.75 -9.72
N LYS A 143 1.03 8.45 -10.19
CA LYS A 143 0.89 9.68 -11.00
C LYS A 143 0.05 9.51 -12.27
N ALA A 144 -0.02 8.30 -12.82
CA ALA A 144 -0.73 8.02 -14.07
C ALA A 144 -2.20 7.62 -13.87
N TYR A 145 -2.72 7.63 -12.64
CA TYR A 145 -4.07 7.15 -12.36
C TYR A 145 -4.85 8.06 -11.41
N THR A 146 -6.16 8.11 -11.62
CA THR A 146 -7.13 8.86 -10.81
C THR A 146 -8.38 8.03 -10.55
N GLY A 147 -9.34 8.59 -9.81
CA GLY A 147 -10.54 7.88 -9.37
C GLY A 147 -10.47 7.47 -7.91
N SER A 148 -11.58 6.92 -7.41
CA SER A 148 -11.71 6.53 -6.01
C SER A 148 -10.93 5.25 -5.67
N HIS A 149 -10.72 4.41 -6.69
CA HIS A 149 -10.01 3.15 -6.67
C HIS A 149 -8.78 3.15 -7.61
N CYS A 150 -8.36 4.32 -8.11
CA CYS A 150 -7.31 4.46 -9.12
C CYS A 150 -7.60 3.72 -10.44
N GLU A 151 -8.88 3.60 -10.78
CA GLU A 151 -9.40 2.88 -11.93
C GLU A 151 -9.29 3.65 -13.25
N ASN A 152 -9.13 4.97 -13.19
CA ASN A 152 -9.07 5.82 -14.38
C ASN A 152 -7.62 6.15 -14.71
N VAL A 153 -7.24 6.07 -15.98
CA VAL A 153 -5.96 6.63 -16.45
C VAL A 153 -6.05 8.15 -16.33
N ASP A 154 -5.05 8.74 -15.69
CA ASP A 154 -4.92 10.19 -15.62
C ASP A 154 -4.50 10.69 -17.01
N ASN A 155 -5.49 11.08 -17.80
CA ASN A 155 -5.31 11.69 -19.10
C ASN A 155 -4.91 13.17 -18.96
N ASP A 156 -4.18 13.56 -17.90
CA ASP A 156 -3.56 14.88 -17.79
C ASP A 156 -2.49 15.02 -18.89
N CYS A 157 -2.99 15.21 -20.10
CA CYS A 157 -2.35 15.98 -21.12
C CYS A 157 -2.19 17.36 -20.48
N SER A 158 -1.06 17.58 -19.83
CA SER A 158 -0.61 18.92 -19.45
C SER A 158 -0.30 19.65 -20.75
N CYS A 159 -1.35 20.05 -21.45
CA CYS A 159 -1.26 20.84 -22.64
C CYS A 159 -0.93 22.24 -22.18
N SER A 160 0.37 22.50 -22.08
CA SER A 160 0.86 23.84 -21.87
C SER A 160 0.39 24.72 -23.03
N SER A 161 -0.10 25.91 -22.70
CA SER A 161 -0.32 26.96 -23.70
C SER A 161 1.03 27.27 -24.33
N GLY A 162 1.25 26.83 -25.57
CA GLY A 162 2.40 27.25 -26.34
C GLY A 162 2.30 28.75 -26.64
N PRO A 163 3.43 29.42 -26.92
CA PRO A 163 3.37 30.75 -27.52
C PRO A 163 2.51 30.68 -28.80
N GLU A 164 1.65 31.68 -28.99
CA GLU A 164 0.67 31.79 -30.09
C GLU A 164 -0.62 30.95 -29.99
N GLY A 165 -1.03 30.53 -28.79
CA GLY A 165 -2.38 29.95 -28.61
C GLY A 165 -2.56 28.54 -29.17
N LYS A 166 -1.47 27.86 -29.57
CA LYS A 166 -1.47 26.44 -29.90
C LYS A 166 -1.24 25.61 -28.63
N GLN A 167 -2.14 24.67 -28.39
CA GLN A 167 -2.09 23.75 -27.26
C GLN A 167 -1.07 22.64 -27.57
N ARG A 168 0.02 22.54 -26.79
CA ARG A 168 1.06 21.51 -27.01
C ARG A 168 0.92 20.44 -25.93
N CYS A 169 0.25 19.34 -26.29
CA CYS A 169 0.08 18.20 -25.39
C CYS A 169 1.28 17.27 -25.54
N LYS A 170 1.99 16.98 -24.44
CA LYS A 170 3.04 15.96 -24.41
C LYS A 170 2.41 14.70 -23.83
N ILE A 171 2.23 13.68 -24.66
CA ILE A 171 1.76 12.36 -24.20
C ILE A 171 3.01 11.53 -23.95
N GLU A 172 3.31 11.25 -22.68
CA GLU A 172 4.39 10.33 -22.30
C GLU A 172 3.78 8.95 -22.03
N TYR A 173 4.00 8.00 -22.95
CA TYR A 173 3.63 6.61 -22.73
C TYR A 173 4.78 5.88 -22.02
N LEU A 174 4.49 5.25 -20.88
CA LEU A 174 5.43 4.33 -20.21
C LEU A 174 5.23 2.93 -20.78
N MET A 175 6.16 2.45 -21.61
CA MET A 175 6.15 1.08 -22.11
C MET A 175 6.77 0.13 -21.09
N MET A 176 5.99 -0.81 -20.56
CA MET A 176 6.45 -1.87 -19.68
C MET A 176 6.73 -3.15 -20.47
N PHE A 177 7.97 -3.63 -20.43
CA PHE A 177 8.34 -4.92 -21.00
C PHE A 177 8.34 -5.98 -19.88
N PRO A 178 7.54 -7.05 -19.99
CA PRO A 178 7.41 -8.03 -18.92
C PRO A 178 8.69 -8.86 -18.69
N GLU A 179 9.62 -8.96 -19.66
CA GLU A 179 10.92 -9.64 -19.51
C GLU A 179 12.01 -9.05 -20.43
N LEU A 180 13.29 -9.23 -20.05
CA LEU A 180 14.48 -8.64 -20.72
C LEU A 180 14.79 -9.16 -22.15
N ARG A 181 14.05 -10.15 -22.69
CA ARG A 181 14.43 -10.88 -23.95
C ARG A 181 13.29 -11.21 -24.93
N SER A 182 12.18 -10.47 -24.96
CA SER A 182 11.01 -10.82 -25.80
C SER A 182 10.75 -9.91 -27.02
N THR A 183 11.78 -9.54 -27.80
CA THR A 183 11.59 -8.74 -29.03
C THR A 183 11.41 -9.56 -30.31
N GLU A 184 11.56 -10.89 -30.29
CA GLU A 184 11.69 -11.67 -31.54
C GLU A 184 10.40 -12.25 -32.14
N ASN A 185 9.20 -12.15 -31.54
CA ASN A 185 8.06 -12.99 -31.99
C ASN A 185 6.66 -12.34 -32.14
N TYR A 186 6.52 -11.05 -32.41
CA TYR A 186 5.21 -10.49 -32.77
C TYR A 186 5.13 -10.03 -34.23
N ALA A 187 4.78 -10.96 -35.12
CA ALA A 187 4.33 -10.65 -36.47
C ALA A 187 3.21 -11.63 -36.88
N MET A 188 1.94 -11.22 -36.77
CA MET A 188 0.86 -11.85 -37.54
C MET A 188 -0.22 -10.86 -38.01
N LYS A 189 -0.74 -11.19 -39.19
CA LYS A 189 -1.62 -10.49 -40.15
C LYS A 189 -3.01 -10.08 -39.63
N ASN A 190 -3.48 -8.97 -40.21
CA ASN A 190 -4.78 -8.26 -40.17
C ASN A 190 -6.05 -9.13 -40.41
N PRO A 191 -7.32 -8.66 -40.12
CA PRO A 191 -7.94 -7.52 -40.83
C PRO A 191 -8.65 -6.43 -39.98
N ALA A 192 -8.50 -5.18 -40.46
CA ALA A 192 -9.31 -3.96 -40.37
C ALA A 192 -9.96 -3.58 -39.01
N ILE A 193 -9.25 -2.73 -38.26
CA ILE A 193 -9.79 -1.96 -37.13
C ILE A 193 -10.53 -0.74 -37.68
N THR A 194 -11.83 -0.65 -37.39
CA THR A 194 -12.68 0.54 -37.60
C THR A 194 -12.21 1.68 -36.70
N SER A 195 -12.42 2.92 -37.13
CA SER A 195 -11.85 4.19 -36.67
C SER A 195 -12.06 4.60 -35.19
N ASP A 196 -11.73 3.76 -34.23
CA ASP A 196 -11.54 4.13 -32.82
C ASP A 196 -10.14 3.68 -32.37
N LEU A 197 -9.21 4.63 -32.36
CA LEU A 197 -7.77 4.44 -32.08
C LEU A 197 -7.44 4.45 -30.58
N SER A 198 -8.44 4.46 -29.69
CA SER A 198 -8.25 4.47 -28.24
C SER A 198 -7.73 3.14 -27.66
N GLN A 199 -7.67 2.07 -28.45
CA GLN A 199 -7.26 0.72 -28.04
C GLN A 199 -6.04 0.14 -28.79
N LEU A 200 -5.16 0.97 -29.38
CA LEU A 200 -3.98 0.47 -30.09
C LEU A 200 -2.64 0.84 -29.41
N SER A 201 -1.81 -0.18 -29.23
CA SER A 201 -0.38 -0.09 -28.93
C SER A 201 0.39 0.33 -30.19
N LEU A 202 1.16 1.44 -30.14
CA LEU A 202 2.06 1.80 -31.23
C LEU A 202 3.36 0.98 -31.14
N CYS A 203 3.64 0.18 -32.18
CA CYS A 203 4.98 -0.35 -32.43
C CYS A 203 5.69 0.58 -33.42
N PHE A 204 6.79 1.20 -33.00
CA PHE A 204 7.66 1.95 -33.90
C PHE A 204 8.89 1.13 -34.27
N PHE A 205 9.27 1.15 -35.55
CA PHE A 205 10.55 0.62 -36.00
C PHE A 205 11.61 1.70 -35.87
N ILE A 206 12.53 1.54 -34.92
CA ILE A 206 13.70 2.41 -34.80
C ILE A 206 14.79 1.86 -35.72
N LYS A 207 15.05 2.54 -36.83
CA LYS A 207 16.27 2.32 -37.62
C LYS A 207 17.31 3.35 -37.21
N LEU A 208 18.36 2.90 -36.54
CA LEU A 208 19.53 3.71 -36.24
C LEU A 208 20.36 3.84 -37.53
N VAL A 209 20.50 5.06 -38.04
CA VAL A 209 21.41 5.37 -39.16
C VAL A 209 22.49 6.28 -38.60
N GLN A 210 23.74 5.82 -38.68
CA GLN A 210 24.90 6.57 -38.21
C GLN A 210 25.47 7.32 -39.41
N ASP A 211 25.38 8.66 -39.40
CA ASP A 211 26.07 9.50 -40.38
C ASP A 211 27.37 10.05 -39.76
N GLN A 212 28.39 10.30 -40.60
CA GLN A 212 29.77 10.63 -40.19
C GLN A 212 29.90 12.06 -39.61
N GLY A 213 29.28 12.28 -38.46
CA GLY A 213 29.36 13.49 -37.67
C GLY A 213 28.43 13.43 -36.46
N ASP A 214 28.73 12.53 -35.51
CA ASP A 214 28.25 12.45 -34.11
C ASP A 214 26.80 12.86 -33.78
N GLN A 215 25.85 12.65 -34.70
CA GLN A 215 24.41 12.72 -34.41
C GLN A 215 23.70 11.45 -34.83
N ILE A 216 23.03 10.82 -33.87
CA ILE A 216 22.10 9.72 -34.10
C ILE A 216 20.77 10.33 -34.54
N ILE A 217 20.38 10.12 -35.80
CA ILE A 217 19.06 10.51 -36.29
C ILE A 217 18.11 9.33 -36.08
N VAL A 218 17.05 9.55 -35.31
CA VAL A 218 15.94 8.60 -35.13
C VAL A 218 14.83 8.99 -36.09
N SER A 219 14.52 8.12 -37.04
CA SER A 219 13.37 8.26 -37.95
C SER A 219 12.20 7.41 -37.43
N TYR A 220 11.00 7.98 -37.48
CA TYR A 220 9.73 7.30 -37.16
C TYR A 220 8.97 7.10 -38.47
N ALA A 221 8.46 5.89 -38.71
CA ALA A 221 7.47 5.60 -39.75
C ALA A 221 6.15 5.23 -39.09
#